data_AF-A0A433PUQ9-F1
#
_entry.id   AF-A0A433PUQ9-F1
#
_cell.length_a   1.000
_cell.length_b   1.000
_cell.length_c   1.000
_cell.angle_alpha   90.00
_cell.angle_beta   90.00
_cell.angle_gamma   90.00
#
_symmetry.space_group_name_H-M   'P 1'
#
loop_
_entity.id
_entity.type
_entity.pdbx_description
1 polymer ?
#
loop_
_entity_poly.entity_id
_entity_poly.type
_entity_poly.pdbx_seq_one_letter_code
_entity_poly.pdbx_strand_id
1 'polypeptide(L)'
;MERKRNWLWLLFLAALIIMLLARVAHAHSEVDDDDEDDDDDDDGTYTWDPSKIVSRELPPFQLLTFRNEGLIIAFLLIYLAKWWTGSNENEAISKQWVSSVITYLRDQFALVGDEQGNILIKDGPADFVLYLSGRRHVQYVHGYIKLKPRNDFAGWLSQTVLAFSGFGKPLYDQVTFTAVMNNGEYDPFVLAVLPKSEAKETKEARFDLLKFTRTVNCKRVPTTFTTYSESADLADYILEGKVGDVITKAAEHFGSFIISSYPKEAPTKLDGVFPNTVSLTIRLPSDHSRFSETRPLVELLGEIIDLLPERASSFRLEIRNKLKKTREDVGKEYAKIAAEERQEEMIKKKAEKKREEEERVRKMSPDEQRKWEERERKAGLKKQQKKMVRKA
;
A
#
# COMPACT_ATOMS: atom_id res chain seq x y z
N MET A 1 3.84 -4.97 -1.29
CA MET A 1 4.11 -6.12 -0.39
C MET A 1 3.13 -7.29 -0.56
N GLU A 2 2.06 -7.17 -1.36
CA GLU A 2 1.06 -8.24 -1.55
C GLU A 2 1.57 -9.47 -2.33
N ARG A 3 2.55 -9.32 -3.25
CA ARG A 3 3.05 -10.46 -4.05
C ARG A 3 3.72 -11.57 -3.24
N LYS A 4 4.27 -11.27 -2.06
CA LYS A 4 4.93 -12.31 -1.22
C LYS A 4 3.93 -13.15 -0.42
N ARG A 5 2.69 -12.68 -0.22
CA ARG A 5 1.65 -13.39 0.54
C ARG A 5 0.98 -14.50 -0.28
N ASN A 6 1.01 -14.42 -1.61
CA ASN A 6 0.42 -15.41 -2.51
C ASN A 6 1.24 -16.71 -2.62
N TRP A 7 2.54 -16.67 -2.28
CA TRP A 7 3.40 -17.85 -2.41
C TRP A 7 3.06 -18.95 -1.41
N LEU A 8 2.72 -18.59 -0.18
CA LEU A 8 2.25 -19.55 0.84
C LEU A 8 0.91 -20.19 0.45
N TRP A 9 0.01 -19.42 -0.18
CA TRP A 9 -1.26 -19.94 -0.70
C TRP A 9 -1.05 -20.90 -1.88
N LEU A 10 -0.12 -20.58 -2.79
CA LEU A 10 0.24 -21.46 -3.90
C LEU A 10 0.96 -22.74 -3.42
N LEU A 11 1.81 -22.63 -2.40
CA LEU A 11 2.46 -23.80 -1.79
C LEU A 11 1.46 -24.68 -1.04
N PHE A 12 0.48 -24.09 -0.35
CA PHE A 12 -0.59 -24.84 0.30
C PHE A 12 -1.51 -25.53 -0.72
N LEU A 13 -1.91 -24.83 -1.79
CA LEU A 13 -2.70 -25.41 -2.86
C LEU A 13 -1.92 -26.51 -3.59
N ALA A 14 -0.62 -26.32 -3.83
CA ALA A 14 0.24 -27.32 -4.43
C ALA A 14 0.41 -28.54 -3.52
N ALA A 15 0.58 -28.36 -2.20
CA ALA A 15 0.64 -29.47 -1.25
C ALA A 15 -0.68 -30.25 -1.19
N LEU A 16 -1.82 -29.56 -1.27
CA LEU A 16 -3.15 -30.17 -1.29
C LEU A 16 -3.41 -30.92 -2.61
N ILE A 17 -2.97 -30.37 -3.75
CA ILE A 17 -3.01 -31.04 -5.05
C ILE A 17 -2.06 -32.24 -5.06
N ILE A 18 -0.86 -32.14 -4.51
CA ILE A 18 0.09 -33.27 -4.41
C ILE A 18 -0.47 -34.36 -3.50
N MET A 19 -1.11 -34.03 -2.38
CA MET A 19 -1.79 -35.01 -1.53
C MET A 19 -2.97 -35.67 -2.24
N LEU A 20 -3.76 -34.92 -3.03
CA LEU A 20 -4.85 -35.47 -3.83
C LEU A 20 -4.33 -36.37 -4.95
N LEU A 21 -3.28 -35.95 -5.67
CA LEU A 21 -2.64 -36.74 -6.72
C LEU A 21 -1.97 -37.99 -6.17
N ALA A 22 -1.34 -37.92 -5.00
CA ALA A 22 -0.79 -39.09 -4.32
C ALA A 22 -1.91 -40.08 -3.92
N ARG A 23 -3.09 -39.58 -3.56
CA ARG A 23 -4.26 -40.42 -3.26
C ARG A 23 -4.90 -41.01 -4.51
N VAL A 24 -4.95 -40.26 -5.62
CA VAL A 24 -5.41 -40.77 -6.92
C VAL A 24 -4.42 -41.81 -7.47
N ALA A 25 -3.12 -41.59 -7.33
CA ALA A 25 -2.09 -42.54 -7.75
C ALA A 25 -2.15 -43.84 -6.92
N HIS A 26 -2.34 -43.74 -5.60
CA HIS A 26 -2.51 -44.90 -4.73
C HIS A 26 -3.84 -45.64 -5.00
N ALA A 27 -4.88 -44.94 -5.45
CA ALA A 27 -6.14 -45.55 -5.87
C ALA A 27 -6.06 -46.21 -7.26
N HIS A 28 -5.11 -45.81 -8.12
CA HIS A 28 -4.89 -46.43 -9.43
C HIS A 28 -4.04 -47.71 -9.31
N SER A 29 -3.05 -47.72 -8.40
CA SER A 29 -2.27 -48.94 -8.14
C SER A 29 -3.09 -50.07 -7.51
N GLU A 30 -4.15 -49.75 -6.75
CA GLU A 30 -5.11 -50.76 -6.25
C GLU A 30 -6.03 -51.33 -7.34
N VAL A 31 -6.11 -50.72 -8.52
CA VAL A 31 -6.91 -51.23 -9.66
C VAL A 31 -6.04 -52.04 -10.62
N ASP A 32 -4.76 -51.69 -10.77
CA ASP A 32 -3.84 -52.40 -11.66
C ASP A 32 -3.37 -53.77 -11.08
N ASP A 33 -3.49 -53.99 -9.76
CA ASP A 33 -3.15 -55.27 -9.11
C ASP A 33 -4.24 -56.36 -9.25
N ASP A 34 -5.44 -56.02 -9.72
CA ASP A 34 -6.57 -56.97 -9.88
C ASP A 34 -6.72 -57.50 -11.33
N ASP A 35 -5.92 -57.00 -12.30
CA ASP A 35 -5.99 -57.39 -13.72
C ASP A 35 -4.82 -58.30 -14.19
N GLU A 36 -3.94 -58.75 -13.28
CA GLU A 36 -2.95 -59.80 -13.56
C GLU A 36 -3.47 -61.16 -13.08
N ASP A 37 -4.36 -61.80 -13.85
CA ASP A 37 -4.39 -63.26 -14.01
C ASP A 37 -5.36 -63.66 -15.14
N ASP A 38 -4.90 -64.61 -15.96
CA ASP A 38 -5.61 -65.38 -17.00
C ASP A 38 -5.61 -64.82 -18.45
N ASP A 39 -4.42 -64.70 -19.05
CA ASP A 39 -4.21 -64.97 -20.48
C ASP A 39 -4.29 -66.49 -20.72
N ASP A 40 -5.48 -67.08 -20.67
CA ASP A 40 -5.75 -68.39 -21.27
C ASP A 40 -6.35 -68.18 -22.68
N ASP A 41 -5.61 -68.65 -23.69
CA ASP A 41 -6.03 -68.73 -25.08
C ASP A 41 -7.35 -69.54 -25.21
N ASP A 42 -8.50 -68.89 -25.39
CA ASP A 42 -9.71 -69.55 -25.90
C ASP A 42 -10.40 -68.73 -27.00
N ASP A 43 -10.49 -69.34 -28.18
CA ASP A 43 -11.26 -68.85 -29.31
C ASP A 43 -12.75 -69.07 -29.00
N GLY A 44 -13.44 -67.99 -28.64
CA GLY A 44 -14.84 -68.03 -28.28
C GLY A 44 -15.53 -66.69 -28.51
N THR A 45 -16.55 -66.68 -29.36
CA THR A 45 -17.40 -65.51 -29.65
C THR A 45 -17.86 -64.79 -28.39
N TYR A 46 -17.47 -63.51 -28.24
CA TYR A 46 -17.87 -62.65 -27.13
C TYR A 46 -19.39 -62.44 -27.12
N THR A 47 -20.09 -63.09 -26.19
CA THR A 47 -21.51 -62.83 -25.93
C THR A 47 -21.60 -61.90 -24.73
N TRP A 48 -22.08 -60.68 -24.95
CA TRP A 48 -22.30 -59.72 -23.86
C TRP A 48 -23.47 -60.21 -23.00
N ASP A 49 -23.15 -60.67 -21.78
CA ASP A 49 -24.13 -61.14 -20.80
C ASP A 49 -24.48 -60.00 -19.81
N PRO A 50 -25.68 -59.40 -19.91
CA PRO A 50 -26.10 -58.32 -19.01
C PRO A 50 -26.28 -58.75 -17.55
N SER A 51 -26.19 -60.04 -17.23
CA SER A 51 -26.23 -60.53 -15.84
C SER A 51 -24.90 -60.34 -15.09
N LYS A 52 -23.79 -60.06 -15.80
CA LYS A 52 -22.48 -59.74 -15.22
C LYS A 52 -22.28 -58.24 -14.92
N ILE A 53 -23.35 -57.47 -14.80
CA ILE A 53 -23.24 -56.12 -14.22
C ILE A 53 -23.03 -56.30 -12.73
N VAL A 54 -21.76 -56.39 -12.32
CA VAL A 54 -21.38 -56.34 -10.91
C VAL A 54 -21.83 -54.98 -10.39
N SER A 55 -22.93 -54.97 -9.65
CA SER A 55 -23.37 -53.79 -8.91
C SER A 55 -22.25 -53.44 -7.95
N ARG A 56 -21.47 -52.40 -8.27
CA ARG A 56 -20.36 -51.91 -7.45
C ARG A 56 -20.97 -51.41 -6.13
N GLU A 57 -21.05 -52.28 -5.14
CA GLU A 57 -21.53 -51.90 -3.81
C GLU A 57 -20.56 -50.88 -3.26
N LEU A 58 -21.04 -49.66 -3.00
CA LEU A 58 -20.22 -48.63 -2.37
C LEU A 58 -19.75 -49.18 -1.02
N PRO A 59 -18.43 -49.14 -0.73
CA PRO A 59 -17.92 -49.69 0.52
C PRO A 59 -18.64 -49.02 1.71
N PRO A 60 -18.93 -49.77 2.78
CA PRO A 60 -19.67 -49.24 3.92
C PRO A 60 -18.96 -48.01 4.48
N PHE A 61 -19.73 -47.00 4.91
CA PHE A 61 -19.21 -45.72 5.39
C PHE A 61 -18.39 -45.91 6.68
N GLN A 62 -17.08 -46.15 6.53
CA GLN A 62 -16.16 -46.36 7.64
C GLN A 62 -15.56 -45.02 8.08
N LEU A 63 -15.94 -44.53 9.26
CA LEU A 63 -15.46 -43.26 9.83
C LEU A 63 -13.92 -43.16 9.92
N LEU A 64 -13.22 -44.29 10.03
CA LEU A 64 -11.76 -44.36 10.07
C LEU A 64 -11.10 -44.03 8.73
N THR A 65 -11.73 -44.37 7.60
CA THR A 65 -11.26 -44.03 6.24
C THR A 65 -11.29 -42.51 6.03
N PHE A 66 -12.20 -41.82 6.72
CA PHE A 66 -12.38 -40.37 6.68
C PHE A 66 -11.58 -39.61 7.75
N ARG A 67 -10.66 -40.26 8.48
CA ARG A 67 -9.89 -39.60 9.56
C ARG A 67 -9.19 -38.32 9.10
N ASN A 68 -8.55 -38.36 7.93
CA ASN A 68 -7.83 -37.20 7.38
C ASN A 68 -8.81 -36.10 6.92
N GLU A 69 -9.95 -36.48 6.37
CA GLU A 69 -11.01 -35.54 5.95
C GLU A 69 -11.66 -34.87 7.17
N GLY A 70 -11.90 -35.63 8.25
CA GLY A 70 -12.35 -35.11 9.54
C GLY A 70 -11.36 -34.13 10.16
N LEU A 71 -10.05 -34.40 10.08
CA LEU A 71 -9.01 -33.48 10.56
C LEU A 71 -8.99 -32.17 9.75
N ILE A 72 -9.13 -32.24 8.43
CA ILE A 72 -9.20 -31.05 7.56
C ILE A 72 -10.45 -30.22 7.89
N ILE A 73 -11.60 -30.87 8.05
CA ILE A 73 -12.85 -30.19 8.42
C ILE A 73 -12.72 -29.55 9.80
N ALA A 74 -12.16 -30.26 10.79
CA ALA A 74 -11.94 -29.72 12.13
C ALA A 74 -11.02 -28.49 12.11
N PHE A 75 -9.92 -28.54 11.34
CA PHE A 75 -9.03 -27.40 11.15
C PHE A 75 -9.74 -26.22 10.48
N LEU A 76 -10.55 -26.47 9.45
CA LEU A 76 -11.33 -25.45 8.76
C LEU A 76 -12.37 -24.80 9.68
N LEU A 77 -13.04 -25.60 10.53
CA LEU A 77 -13.97 -25.08 11.53
C LEU A 77 -13.27 -24.19 12.57
N ILE A 78 -12.09 -24.58 13.05
CA ILE A 78 -11.28 -23.76 13.96
C ILE A 78 -10.87 -22.45 13.28
N TYR A 79 -10.46 -22.52 12.02
CA TYR A 79 -10.10 -21.34 11.23
C TYR A 79 -11.29 -20.37 11.07
N LEU A 80 -12.47 -20.89 10.70
CA LEU A 80 -13.68 -20.08 10.58
C LEU A 80 -14.11 -19.48 11.91
N ALA A 81 -14.07 -20.26 13.00
CA ALA A 81 -14.41 -19.78 14.34
C ALA A 81 -13.48 -18.65 14.77
N LYS A 82 -12.16 -18.78 14.49
CA LYS A 82 -11.20 -17.73 14.81
C LYS A 82 -11.39 -16.49 13.96
N TRP A 83 -11.64 -16.66 12.66
CA TRP A 83 -11.93 -15.55 11.76
C TRP A 83 -13.17 -14.76 12.22
N TRP A 84 -14.26 -15.46 12.56
CA TRP A 84 -15.50 -14.84 13.01
C TRP A 84 -15.30 -14.11 14.34
N THR A 85 -14.71 -14.79 15.34
CA THR A 85 -14.44 -14.18 16.66
C THR A 85 -13.55 -12.95 16.51
N GLY A 86 -12.48 -13.04 15.72
CA GLY A 86 -11.54 -11.94 15.49
C GLY A 86 -12.18 -10.76 14.77
N SER A 87 -13.06 -10.99 13.78
CA SER A 87 -13.77 -9.91 13.11
C SER A 87 -14.78 -9.22 14.04
N ASN A 88 -15.51 -9.98 14.85
CA ASN A 88 -16.46 -9.42 15.82
C ASN A 88 -15.75 -8.63 16.92
N GLU A 89 -14.61 -9.12 17.41
CA GLU A 89 -13.80 -8.42 18.42
C GLU A 89 -13.27 -7.10 17.86
N ASN A 90 -12.71 -7.10 16.65
CA ASN A 90 -12.27 -5.89 15.97
C ASN A 90 -13.41 -4.88 15.78
N GLU A 91 -14.60 -5.36 15.44
CA GLU A 91 -15.79 -4.52 15.30
C GLU A 91 -16.27 -3.94 16.64
N ALA A 92 -16.17 -4.71 17.73
CA ALA A 92 -16.47 -4.21 19.08
C ALA A 92 -15.48 -3.12 19.51
N ILE A 93 -14.18 -3.35 19.28
CA ILE A 93 -13.10 -2.40 19.60
C ILE A 93 -13.29 -1.08 18.86
N SER A 94 -13.55 -1.14 17.55
CA SER A 94 -13.72 0.07 16.75
C SER A 94 -14.97 0.85 17.17
N LYS A 95 -16.09 0.18 17.44
CA LYS A 95 -17.30 0.82 17.98
C LYS A 95 -17.06 1.46 19.34
N GLN A 96 -16.36 0.77 20.25
CA GLN A 96 -16.06 1.29 21.58
C GLN A 96 -15.16 2.52 21.52
N TRP A 97 -14.10 2.51 20.70
CA TRP A 97 -13.25 3.67 20.52
C TRP A 97 -14.01 4.84 19.87
N VAL A 98 -14.81 4.60 18.82
CA VAL A 98 -15.62 5.66 18.21
C VAL A 98 -16.58 6.25 19.24
N SER A 99 -17.19 5.44 20.12
CA SER A 99 -18.11 5.92 21.14
C SER A 99 -17.48 6.90 22.15
N SER A 100 -16.17 6.84 22.39
CA SER A 100 -15.49 7.77 23.30
C SER A 100 -15.17 9.13 22.65
N VAL A 101 -15.08 9.16 21.31
CA VAL A 101 -14.67 10.34 20.53
C VAL A 101 -15.84 10.99 19.80
N ILE A 102 -16.92 10.26 19.55
CA ILE A 102 -18.05 10.68 18.71
C ILE A 102 -18.71 11.98 19.17
N THR A 103 -18.81 12.21 20.48
CA THR A 103 -19.40 13.44 21.02
C THR A 103 -18.62 14.66 20.55
N TYR A 104 -17.29 14.62 20.64
CA TYR A 104 -16.44 15.69 20.14
C TYR A 104 -16.57 15.87 18.63
N LEU A 105 -16.60 14.78 17.85
CA LEU A 105 -16.70 14.88 16.40
C LEU A 105 -18.02 15.49 15.94
N ARG A 106 -19.14 15.15 16.57
CA ARG A 106 -20.46 15.72 16.27
C ARG A 106 -20.56 17.21 16.61
N ASP A 107 -19.88 17.65 17.67
CA ASP A 107 -19.84 19.07 18.05
C ASP A 107 -19.01 19.89 17.06
N GLN A 108 -18.04 19.27 16.38
CA GLN A 108 -17.06 19.95 15.54
C GLN A 108 -17.30 19.85 14.04
N PHE A 109 -18.02 18.83 13.58
CA PHE A 109 -18.29 18.58 12.17
C PHE A 109 -19.79 18.49 11.94
N ALA A 110 -20.28 19.17 10.91
CA ALA A 110 -21.71 19.14 10.57
C ALA A 110 -22.16 17.76 10.04
N LEU A 111 -21.27 17.04 9.34
CA LEU A 111 -21.50 15.69 8.84
C LEU A 111 -20.51 14.72 9.47
N VAL A 112 -21.03 13.67 10.12
CA VAL A 112 -20.25 12.59 10.73
C VAL A 112 -20.85 11.26 10.33
N GLY A 113 -20.14 10.52 9.48
CA GLY A 113 -20.60 9.27 8.89
C GLY A 113 -21.26 9.45 7.53
N ASP A 114 -22.02 8.44 7.13
CA ASP A 114 -22.84 8.42 5.92
C ASP A 114 -24.22 9.07 6.18
N GLU A 115 -24.86 9.57 5.13
CA GLU A 115 -26.21 10.15 5.14
C GLU A 115 -27.27 9.15 5.67
N GLN A 116 -26.96 7.85 5.58
CA GLN A 116 -27.80 6.74 6.05
C GLN A 116 -27.72 6.51 7.57
N GLY A 117 -26.96 7.31 8.31
CA GLY A 117 -26.80 7.21 9.77
C GLY A 117 -25.73 6.20 10.22
N ASN A 118 -25.03 5.56 9.28
CA ASN A 118 -23.89 4.69 9.57
C ASN A 118 -22.64 5.54 9.83
N ILE A 119 -22.21 5.61 11.08
CA ILE A 119 -21.03 6.39 11.49
C ILE A 119 -19.74 5.69 11.04
N LEU A 120 -19.71 4.36 11.14
CA LEU A 120 -18.54 3.55 10.88
C LEU A 120 -18.83 2.58 9.74
N ILE A 121 -18.03 2.65 8.69
CA ILE A 121 -18.12 1.78 7.52
C ILE A 121 -17.07 0.68 7.68
N LYS A 122 -17.49 -0.59 7.56
CA LYS A 122 -16.59 -1.75 7.60
C LYS A 122 -16.06 -2.01 6.19
N ASP A 123 -14.79 -1.66 5.95
CA ASP A 123 -14.11 -1.90 4.67
C ASP A 123 -13.49 -3.31 4.64
N GLY A 124 -13.02 -3.80 5.79
CA GLY A 124 -12.52 -5.16 5.96
C GLY A 124 -12.69 -5.71 7.38
N PRO A 125 -12.22 -6.94 7.65
CA PRO A 125 -12.32 -7.54 8.99
C PRO A 125 -11.52 -6.81 10.09
N ALA A 126 -10.53 -5.99 9.70
CA ALA A 126 -9.68 -5.20 10.60
C ALA A 126 -9.62 -3.72 10.21
N ASP A 127 -10.20 -3.34 9.07
CA ASP A 127 -10.15 -1.99 8.51
C ASP A 127 -11.54 -1.36 8.57
N PHE A 128 -11.62 -0.19 9.19
CA PHE A 128 -12.85 0.59 9.28
C PHE A 128 -12.61 2.03 8.84
N VAL A 129 -13.62 2.62 8.24
CA VAL A 129 -13.56 3.97 7.67
C VAL A 129 -14.65 4.84 8.30
N LEU A 130 -14.24 6.05 8.68
CA LEU A 130 -15.07 7.12 9.19
C LEU A 130 -14.94 8.30 8.23
N TYR A 131 -16.06 8.88 7.85
CA TYR A 131 -16.09 10.07 7.00
C TYR A 131 -16.59 11.26 7.81
N LEU A 132 -15.91 12.41 7.72
CA LEU A 132 -16.31 13.65 8.39
C LEU A 132 -16.26 14.80 7.38
N SER A 133 -17.24 15.69 7.43
CA SER A 133 -17.24 16.91 6.61
C SER A 133 -18.00 18.05 7.31
N GLY A 134 -17.96 19.25 6.73
CA GLY A 134 -18.68 20.43 7.24
C GLY A 134 -17.92 21.27 8.25
N ARG A 135 -16.58 21.28 8.22
CA ARG A 135 -15.73 22.24 8.96
C ARG A 135 -15.14 23.26 7.98
N ARG A 136 -15.00 24.53 8.39
CA ARG A 136 -14.70 25.68 7.51
C ARG A 136 -13.49 25.50 6.57
N HIS A 137 -12.35 25.04 7.10
CA HIS A 137 -11.07 24.99 6.38
C HIS A 137 -10.80 23.64 5.69
N VAL A 138 -11.75 22.70 5.76
CA VAL A 138 -11.59 21.31 5.33
C VAL A 138 -12.70 20.92 4.38
N GLN A 139 -12.33 20.26 3.27
CA GLN A 139 -13.28 19.67 2.34
C GLN A 139 -13.91 18.41 2.97
N TYR A 140 -13.05 17.51 3.45
CA TYR A 140 -13.45 16.28 4.13
C TYR A 140 -12.29 15.71 4.96
N VAL A 141 -12.61 14.87 5.94
CA VAL A 141 -11.67 14.08 6.72
C VAL A 141 -12.03 12.61 6.58
N HIS A 142 -11.03 11.80 6.24
CA HIS A 142 -11.14 10.35 6.29
C HIS A 142 -10.43 9.84 7.55
N GLY A 143 -11.16 9.23 8.46
CA GLY A 143 -10.62 8.45 9.57
C GLY A 143 -10.50 6.99 9.17
N TYR A 144 -9.29 6.47 9.04
CA TYR A 144 -9.01 5.06 8.82
C TYR A 144 -8.59 4.40 10.13
N ILE A 145 -9.39 3.48 10.64
CA ILE A 145 -9.05 2.65 11.79
C ILE A 145 -8.49 1.34 11.26
N LYS A 146 -7.20 1.11 11.47
CA LYS A 146 -6.50 -0.13 11.13
C LYS A 146 -6.20 -0.88 12.42
N LEU A 147 -6.98 -1.92 12.68
CA LEU A 147 -6.74 -2.81 13.81
C LEU A 147 -5.77 -3.93 13.41
N LYS A 148 -5.21 -4.59 14.41
CA LYS A 148 -4.46 -5.82 14.21
C LYS A 148 -5.38 -6.86 13.56
N PRO A 149 -4.91 -7.63 12.56
CA PRO A 149 -5.71 -8.66 11.92
C PRO A 149 -5.86 -9.89 12.83
N ARG A 150 -6.67 -9.77 13.88
CA ARG A 150 -6.97 -10.85 14.86
C ARG A 150 -7.71 -12.03 14.24
N ASN A 151 -8.35 -11.79 13.09
CA ASN A 151 -9.07 -12.78 12.30
C ASN A 151 -8.14 -13.68 11.47
N ASP A 152 -6.89 -13.28 11.25
CA ASP A 152 -5.94 -14.04 10.44
C ASP A 152 -5.13 -15.01 11.32
N PHE A 153 -5.53 -16.29 11.30
CA PHE A 153 -4.84 -17.35 12.04
C PHE A 153 -3.39 -17.55 11.56
N ALA A 154 -3.14 -17.45 10.25
CA ALA A 154 -1.80 -17.61 9.69
C ALA A 154 -0.91 -16.41 10.03
N GLY A 155 -1.47 -15.21 9.95
CA GLY A 155 -0.85 -13.98 10.42
C GLY A 155 -0.44 -14.06 11.88
N TRP A 156 -1.37 -14.45 12.77
CA TRP A 156 -1.09 -14.66 14.19
C TRP A 156 0.03 -15.68 14.42
N LEU A 157 -0.03 -16.83 13.75
CA LEU A 157 0.99 -17.88 13.89
C LEU A 157 2.37 -17.41 13.42
N SER A 158 2.44 -16.77 12.25
CA SER A 158 3.69 -16.22 11.72
C SER A 158 4.30 -15.17 12.63
N GLN A 159 3.46 -14.32 13.23
CA GLN A 159 3.91 -13.29 14.16
C GLN A 159 4.41 -13.89 15.46
N THR A 160 3.77 -14.92 16.00
CA THR A 160 4.25 -15.66 17.18
C THR A 160 5.62 -16.29 16.92
N VAL A 161 5.82 -16.92 15.75
CA VAL A 161 7.10 -17.52 15.36
C VAL A 161 8.20 -16.44 15.20
N LEU A 162 7.89 -15.35 14.51
CA LEU A 162 8.83 -14.23 14.32
C LEU A 162 9.16 -13.52 15.63
N ALA A 163 8.19 -13.39 16.54
CA ALA A 163 8.39 -12.82 17.87
C ALA A 163 9.32 -13.71 18.70
N PHE A 164 9.15 -15.03 18.65
CA PHE A 164 10.07 -15.97 19.31
C PHE A 164 11.49 -15.90 18.74
N SER A 165 11.63 -15.60 17.43
CA SER A 165 12.93 -15.41 16.78
C SER A 165 13.56 -14.01 17.00
N GLY A 166 12.91 -13.11 17.74
CA GLY A 166 13.42 -11.76 18.05
C GLY A 166 13.34 -10.74 16.91
N PHE A 167 12.75 -11.09 15.77
CA PHE A 167 12.58 -10.19 14.61
C PHE A 167 11.15 -9.60 14.48
N GLY A 168 10.26 -9.92 15.42
CA GLY A 168 8.88 -9.45 15.40
C GLY A 168 8.75 -7.95 15.68
N LYS A 169 8.24 -7.18 14.71
CA LYS A 169 7.77 -5.81 14.96
C LYS A 169 6.47 -5.88 15.79
N PRO A 170 6.32 -5.05 16.84
CA PRO A 170 5.05 -4.94 17.54
C PRO A 170 4.00 -4.34 16.61
N LEU A 171 2.89 -5.04 16.41
CA LEU A 171 1.72 -4.48 15.74
C LEU A 171 0.91 -3.69 16.75
N TYR A 172 0.51 -2.49 16.38
CA TYR A 172 -0.37 -1.62 17.17
C TYR A 172 -1.70 -1.46 16.43
N ASP A 173 -2.78 -1.34 17.18
CA ASP A 173 -4.04 -0.84 16.64
C ASP A 173 -3.85 0.66 16.37
N GLN A 174 -4.18 1.16 15.19
CA GLN A 174 -3.89 2.53 14.77
C GLN A 174 -5.10 3.20 14.15
N VAL A 175 -5.28 4.48 14.43
CA VAL A 175 -6.27 5.34 13.76
C VAL A 175 -5.55 6.44 13.01
N THR A 176 -5.79 6.56 11.72
CA THR A 176 -5.21 7.61 10.88
C THR A 176 -6.31 8.51 10.34
N PHE A 177 -6.34 9.74 10.83
CA PHE A 177 -7.14 10.81 10.24
C PHE A 177 -6.37 11.46 9.10
N THR A 178 -6.98 11.61 7.94
CA THR A 178 -6.47 12.37 6.80
C THR A 178 -7.48 13.45 6.46
N ALA A 179 -7.20 14.69 6.87
CA ALA A 179 -7.98 15.86 6.54
C ALA A 179 -7.46 16.47 5.22
N VAL A 180 -8.35 16.66 4.27
CA VAL A 180 -8.07 17.36 3.01
C VAL A 180 -8.56 18.79 3.17
N MET A 181 -7.62 19.72 3.20
CA MET A 181 -7.88 21.15 3.36
C MET A 181 -8.44 21.75 2.07
N ASN A 182 -9.06 22.92 2.18
CA ASN A 182 -9.49 23.69 1.01
C ASN A 182 -8.31 24.13 0.14
N ASN A 183 -8.56 24.25 -1.16
CA ASN A 183 -7.54 24.66 -2.12
C ASN A 183 -7.18 26.14 -1.93
N GLY A 184 -5.89 26.46 -1.84
CA GLY A 184 -5.41 27.84 -1.75
C GLY A 184 -5.48 28.47 -0.36
N GLU A 185 -5.80 27.70 0.68
CA GLU A 185 -5.93 28.20 2.07
C GLU A 185 -4.60 28.73 2.64
N TYR A 186 -3.48 28.12 2.24
CA TYR A 186 -2.14 28.51 2.68
C TYR A 186 -1.03 28.09 1.70
N ASP A 187 0.14 28.73 1.85
CA ASP A 187 1.36 28.43 1.07
C ASP A 187 1.78 26.96 1.23
N PRO A 188 2.05 26.20 0.15
CA PRO A 188 2.42 24.79 0.24
C PRO A 188 3.65 24.48 1.10
N PHE A 189 3.56 23.58 2.08
CA PHE A 189 4.75 23.16 2.83
C PHE A 189 4.64 21.74 3.35
N VAL A 190 5.78 21.17 3.73
CA VAL A 190 5.85 19.85 4.36
C VAL A 190 6.44 19.93 5.76
N LEU A 191 5.71 19.35 6.71
CA LEU A 191 6.13 19.15 8.09
C LEU A 191 5.69 17.77 8.55
N ALA A 192 6.58 17.01 9.18
CA ALA A 192 6.22 15.75 9.81
C ALA A 192 6.90 15.58 11.16
N VAL A 193 6.17 15.01 12.11
CA VAL A 193 6.67 14.53 13.40
C VAL A 193 6.44 13.03 13.45
N LEU A 194 7.53 12.27 13.50
CA LEU A 194 7.52 10.82 13.39
C LEU A 194 8.23 10.18 14.59
N PRO A 195 7.85 8.98 15.02
CA PRO A 195 8.57 8.25 16.06
C PRO A 195 9.88 7.72 15.48
N LYS A 196 10.96 7.77 16.27
CA LYS A 196 12.30 7.39 15.80
C LYS A 196 12.38 5.98 15.21
N SER A 197 11.57 5.05 15.71
CA SER A 197 11.48 3.67 15.23
C SER A 197 11.01 3.56 13.77
N GLU A 198 10.07 4.41 13.36
CA GLU A 198 9.41 4.34 12.05
C GLU A 198 9.80 5.50 11.11
N ALA A 199 10.57 6.47 11.63
CA ALA A 199 10.96 7.69 10.93
C ALA A 199 11.66 7.43 9.59
N LYS A 200 12.62 6.49 9.57
CA LYS A 200 13.39 6.16 8.35
C LYS A 200 12.51 5.47 7.31
N GLU A 201 11.78 4.43 7.72
CA GLU A 201 10.89 3.66 6.84
C GLU A 201 9.80 4.55 6.24
N THR A 202 9.17 5.40 7.05
CA THR A 202 8.12 6.31 6.60
C THR A 202 8.65 7.39 5.65
N LYS A 203 9.86 7.92 5.92
CA LYS A 203 10.50 8.90 5.03
C LYS A 203 10.82 8.29 3.67
N GLU A 204 11.34 7.08 3.62
CA GLU A 204 11.68 6.40 2.36
C GLU A 204 10.43 5.95 1.60
N ALA A 205 9.36 5.59 2.31
CA ALA A 205 8.09 5.17 1.71
C ALA A 205 7.30 6.32 1.07
N ARG A 206 7.52 7.57 1.48
CA ARG A 206 6.77 8.73 0.95
C ARG A 206 7.65 9.70 0.18
N PHE A 207 7.21 10.05 -1.02
CA PHE A 207 7.92 10.96 -1.92
C PHE A 207 8.06 12.38 -1.34
N ASP A 208 6.98 12.91 -0.77
CA ASP A 208 6.91 14.24 -0.16
C ASP A 208 7.96 14.44 0.93
N LEU A 209 8.06 13.51 1.88
CA LEU A 209 9.04 13.56 2.95
C LEU A 209 10.46 13.38 2.43
N LEU A 210 10.66 12.45 1.49
CA LEU A 210 11.99 12.17 0.95
C LEU A 210 12.61 13.36 0.23
N LYS A 211 11.81 14.09 -0.57
CA LYS A 211 12.29 15.16 -1.45
C LYS A 211 12.30 16.54 -0.82
N PHE A 212 11.26 16.89 -0.04
CA PHE A 212 11.12 18.26 0.46
C PHE A 212 11.75 18.45 1.85
N THR A 213 11.79 17.39 2.67
CA THR A 213 12.12 17.56 4.10
C THR A 213 13.56 17.18 4.47
N ARG A 214 14.08 17.88 5.47
CA ARG A 214 15.30 17.53 6.20
C ARG A 214 15.01 17.30 7.67
N THR A 215 15.88 16.55 8.34
CA THR A 215 15.77 16.35 9.79
C THR A 215 16.03 17.67 10.51
N VAL A 216 15.13 18.04 11.40
CA VAL A 216 15.20 19.25 12.21
C VAL A 216 15.05 18.86 13.68
N ASN A 217 15.89 19.43 14.53
CA ASN A 217 15.76 19.31 15.98
C ASN A 217 14.87 20.43 16.51
N CYS A 218 13.65 20.08 16.91
CA CYS A 218 12.72 21.01 17.56
C CYS A 218 12.73 20.76 19.07
N LYS A 219 12.96 21.79 19.88
CA LYS A 219 13.01 21.65 21.36
C LYS A 219 11.64 21.37 21.99
N ARG A 220 10.56 21.62 21.24
CA ARG A 220 9.16 21.48 21.67
C ARG A 220 8.63 20.06 21.59
N VAL A 221 9.35 19.17 20.93
CA VAL A 221 8.94 17.76 20.76
C VAL A 221 9.91 16.88 21.55
N PRO A 222 9.41 15.85 22.25
CA PRO A 222 10.27 14.90 22.97
C PRO A 222 11.29 14.22 22.05
N THR A 223 12.42 13.83 22.63
CA THR A 223 13.51 13.15 21.92
C THR A 223 13.13 11.75 21.44
N THR A 224 11.95 11.22 21.78
CA THR A 224 11.39 9.97 21.22
C THR A 224 10.95 10.13 19.76
N PHE A 225 10.71 11.37 19.33
CA PHE A 225 10.28 11.71 17.98
C PHE A 225 11.38 12.44 17.22
N THR A 226 11.27 12.36 15.89
CA THR A 226 12.11 13.06 14.92
C THR A 226 11.20 13.97 14.11
N THR A 227 11.56 15.25 14.02
CA THR A 227 10.83 16.21 13.18
C THR A 227 11.52 16.33 11.83
N TYR A 228 10.73 16.26 10.78
CA TYR A 228 11.13 16.49 9.39
C TYR A 228 10.43 17.74 8.90
N SER A 229 11.20 18.71 8.41
CA SER A 229 10.63 19.94 7.87
C SER A 229 11.54 20.53 6.81
N GLU A 230 10.99 21.40 5.98
CA GLU A 230 11.76 22.22 5.04
C GLU A 230 12.65 23.24 5.79
N SER A 231 12.15 23.82 6.89
CA SER A 231 12.87 24.79 7.70
C SER A 231 12.71 24.52 9.20
N ALA A 232 13.77 24.79 9.97
CA ALA A 232 13.70 24.70 11.43
C ALA A 232 12.70 25.70 12.01
N ASP A 233 12.75 26.94 11.53
CA ASP A 233 11.85 28.02 11.95
C ASP A 233 10.37 27.70 11.68
N LEU A 234 10.09 26.96 10.59
CA LEU A 234 8.74 26.52 10.24
C LEU A 234 8.22 25.50 11.26
N ALA A 235 9.05 24.52 11.58
CA ALA A 235 8.69 23.47 12.53
C ALA A 235 8.44 24.05 13.92
N ASP A 236 9.32 24.94 14.41
CA ASP A 236 9.15 25.58 15.71
C ASP A 236 7.86 26.43 15.76
N TYR A 237 7.53 27.15 14.69
CA TYR A 237 6.34 27.99 14.64
C TYR A 237 5.02 27.20 14.57
N ILE A 238 4.98 26.09 13.82
CA ILE A 238 3.77 25.24 13.75
C ILE A 238 3.60 24.39 15.01
N LEU A 239 4.69 23.95 15.63
CA LEU A 239 4.65 23.13 16.84
C LEU A 239 4.55 23.97 18.13
N GLU A 240 4.52 25.30 18.03
CA GLU A 240 4.40 26.21 19.16
C GLU A 240 3.03 26.13 19.86
N GLY A 241 3.06 26.28 21.19
CA GLY A 241 1.88 26.31 22.05
C GLY A 241 1.30 24.92 22.27
N LYS A 242 -0.03 24.83 22.20
CA LYS A 242 -0.79 23.61 22.52
C LYS A 242 -0.36 22.38 21.71
N VAL A 243 0.09 22.56 20.46
CA VAL A 243 0.44 21.44 19.57
C VAL A 243 1.58 20.61 20.15
N GLY A 244 2.71 21.23 20.50
CA GLY A 244 3.84 20.55 21.12
C GLY A 244 3.50 19.98 22.50
N ASP A 245 2.70 20.69 23.29
CA ASP A 245 2.31 20.27 24.64
C ASP A 245 1.43 19.02 24.62
N VAL A 246 0.46 18.94 23.71
CA VAL A 246 -0.41 17.76 23.56
C VAL A 246 0.37 16.56 23.05
N ILE A 247 1.27 16.76 22.08
CA ILE A 247 2.15 15.68 21.60
C ILE A 247 3.03 15.14 22.74
N THR A 248 3.52 16.02 23.62
CA THR A 248 4.34 15.63 24.77
C THR A 248 3.51 14.87 25.82
N LYS A 249 2.30 15.34 26.12
CA LYS A 249 1.41 14.71 27.11
C LYS A 249 0.89 13.36 26.66
N ALA A 250 0.54 13.24 25.38
CA ALA A 250 0.00 12.02 24.78
C ALA A 250 1.06 11.23 23.97
N ALA A 251 2.34 11.34 24.36
CA ALA A 251 3.46 10.73 23.64
C ALA A 251 3.36 9.20 23.51
N GLU A 252 2.72 8.52 24.47
CA GLU A 252 2.50 7.06 24.43
C GLU A 252 1.62 6.65 23.24
N HIS A 253 0.53 7.39 23.02
CA HIS A 253 -0.49 7.10 22.01
C HIS A 253 -0.26 7.87 20.70
N PHE A 254 0.76 8.73 20.65
CA PHE A 254 1.10 9.47 19.45
C PHE A 254 1.79 8.55 18.43
N GLY A 255 1.19 8.45 17.24
CA GLY A 255 1.72 7.68 16.11
C GLY A 255 2.57 8.57 15.20
N SER A 256 1.92 9.32 14.33
CA SER A 256 2.58 10.20 13.35
C SER A 256 1.76 11.46 13.12
N PHE A 257 2.41 12.58 12.85
CA PHE A 257 1.73 13.81 12.45
C PHE A 257 2.42 14.35 11.19
N ILE A 258 1.67 14.53 10.10
CA ILE A 258 2.23 14.88 8.80
C ILE A 258 1.31 15.90 8.14
N ILE A 259 1.84 17.08 7.88
CA ILE A 259 1.25 18.09 7.00
C ILE A 259 2.01 18.02 5.69
N SER A 260 1.29 17.82 4.59
CA SER A 260 1.89 17.76 3.27
C SER A 260 0.98 18.38 2.22
N SER A 261 1.56 19.27 1.44
CA SER A 261 0.97 19.86 0.24
C SER A 261 1.35 19.11 -1.04
N TYR A 262 2.00 17.96 -0.94
CA TYR A 262 2.49 17.17 -2.07
C TYR A 262 1.94 15.73 -2.02
N PRO A 263 1.89 15.04 -3.16
CA PRO A 263 1.42 13.67 -3.19
C PRO A 263 2.37 12.73 -2.43
N LYS A 264 1.79 11.68 -1.83
CA LYS A 264 2.52 10.63 -1.12
C LYS A 264 3.42 9.82 -2.07
N GLU A 265 2.95 9.62 -3.30
CA GLU A 265 3.66 8.90 -4.36
C GLU A 265 4.25 9.89 -5.37
N ALA A 266 5.34 9.49 -6.03
CA ALA A 266 6.04 10.33 -7.00
C ALA A 266 5.11 10.61 -8.20
N PRO A 267 4.69 11.87 -8.43
CA PRO A 267 3.79 12.18 -9.53
C PRO A 267 4.58 12.21 -10.84
N THR A 268 4.01 11.73 -11.96
CA THR A 268 4.68 11.77 -13.28
C THR A 268 5.04 13.17 -13.75
N LYS A 269 4.33 14.19 -13.27
CA LYS A 269 4.65 15.60 -13.46
C LYS A 269 4.46 16.33 -12.13
N LEU A 270 5.45 17.12 -11.75
CA LEU A 270 5.37 17.96 -10.55
C LEU A 270 4.50 19.22 -10.77
N ASP A 271 4.14 19.51 -12.03
CA ASP A 271 3.33 20.66 -12.40
C ASP A 271 1.84 20.37 -12.14
N GLY A 272 1.34 20.79 -10.99
CA GLY A 272 -0.06 20.64 -10.61
C GLY A 272 -0.39 21.28 -9.26
N VAL A 273 -1.67 21.60 -9.06
CA VAL A 273 -2.19 21.98 -7.74
C VAL A 273 -2.53 20.69 -7.01
N PHE A 274 -1.74 20.35 -5.99
CA PHE A 274 -2.00 19.20 -5.13
C PHE A 274 -2.82 19.64 -3.91
N PRO A 275 -3.72 18.79 -3.41
CA PRO A 275 -4.49 19.11 -2.23
C PRO A 275 -3.58 19.17 -1.00
N ASN A 276 -3.82 20.17 -0.16
CA ASN A 276 -3.19 20.28 1.15
C ASN A 276 -3.78 19.22 2.08
N THR A 277 -2.94 18.37 2.67
CA THR A 277 -3.38 17.28 3.54
C THR A 277 -2.75 17.35 4.91
N VAL A 278 -3.54 17.06 5.93
CA VAL A 278 -3.11 16.93 7.32
C VAL A 278 -3.44 15.51 7.77
N SER A 279 -2.41 14.72 8.02
CA SER A 279 -2.52 13.33 8.47
C SER A 279 -2.08 13.22 9.93
N LEU A 280 -2.96 12.70 10.79
CA LEU A 280 -2.65 12.36 12.18
C LEU A 280 -2.91 10.88 12.42
N THR A 281 -1.87 10.15 12.81
CA THR A 281 -1.96 8.76 13.24
C THR A 281 -1.86 8.67 14.76
N ILE A 282 -2.83 8.01 15.37
CA ILE A 282 -2.94 7.73 16.79
C ILE A 282 -2.80 6.23 16.98
N ARG A 283 -1.99 5.80 17.94
CA ARG A 283 -1.91 4.40 18.38
C ARG A 283 -2.93 4.19 19.48
N LEU A 284 -3.77 3.17 19.34
CA LEU A 284 -4.77 2.82 20.33
C LEU A 284 -4.11 2.02 21.47
N PRO A 285 -4.46 2.29 22.73
CA PRO A 285 -4.05 1.45 23.84
C PRO A 285 -4.66 0.05 23.71
N SER A 286 -3.92 -0.96 24.17
CA SER A 286 -4.44 -2.33 24.26
C SER A 286 -5.61 -2.43 25.23
N ASP A 287 -5.60 -1.61 26.29
CA ASP A 287 -6.66 -1.54 27.30
C ASP A 287 -7.80 -0.63 26.84
N HIS A 288 -8.99 -1.21 26.65
CA HIS A 288 -10.16 -0.49 26.17
C HIS A 288 -10.67 0.61 27.12
N SER A 289 -10.32 0.55 28.40
CA SER A 289 -10.66 1.58 29.40
C SER A 289 -9.88 2.88 29.18
N ARG A 290 -8.69 2.80 28.56
CA ARG A 290 -7.79 3.95 28.34
C ARG A 290 -8.08 4.71 27.04
N PHE A 291 -9.14 4.38 26.31
CA PHE A 291 -9.48 5.08 25.06
C PHE A 291 -9.75 6.58 25.25
N SER A 292 -10.17 7.01 26.43
CA SER A 292 -10.33 8.43 26.78
C SER A 292 -9.02 9.22 26.70
N GLU A 293 -7.87 8.58 26.91
CA GLU A 293 -6.54 9.22 26.82
C GLU A 293 -6.17 9.61 25.38
N THR A 294 -6.82 9.02 24.37
CA THR A 294 -6.59 9.36 22.95
C THR A 294 -7.36 10.61 22.50
N ARG A 295 -8.35 11.05 23.30
CA ARG A 295 -9.21 12.20 22.96
C ARG A 295 -8.45 13.50 22.72
N PRO A 296 -7.44 13.89 23.53
CA PRO A 296 -6.67 15.11 23.28
C PRO A 296 -5.98 15.14 21.91
N LEU A 297 -5.60 13.98 21.35
CA LEU A 297 -5.00 13.90 20.01
C LEU A 297 -6.05 14.15 18.92
N VAL A 298 -7.30 13.72 19.12
CA VAL A 298 -8.39 14.03 18.18
C VAL A 298 -8.79 15.50 18.29
N GLU A 299 -8.77 16.07 19.50
CA GLU A 299 -8.97 17.50 19.72
C GLU A 299 -7.89 18.32 19.02
N LEU A 300 -6.63 17.88 19.12
CA LEU A 300 -5.50 18.47 18.41
C LEU A 300 -5.70 18.53 16.90
N LEU A 301 -6.30 17.50 16.28
CA LEU A 301 -6.60 17.53 14.84
C LEU A 301 -7.52 18.72 14.50
N GLY A 302 -8.57 18.94 15.28
CA GLY A 302 -9.49 20.07 15.10
C GLY A 302 -8.79 21.41 15.29
N GLU A 303 -8.01 21.56 16.37
CA GLU A 303 -7.25 22.79 16.63
C GLU A 303 -6.26 23.09 15.49
N ILE A 304 -5.56 22.08 14.98
CA ILE A 304 -4.59 22.23 13.89
C ILE A 304 -5.27 22.66 12.59
N ILE A 305 -6.43 22.08 12.27
CA ILE A 305 -7.21 22.46 11.08
C ILE A 305 -7.53 23.97 11.09
N ASP A 306 -7.88 24.53 12.24
CA ASP A 306 -8.24 25.94 12.35
C ASP A 306 -7.02 26.86 12.46
N LEU A 307 -5.96 26.43 13.13
CA LEU A 307 -4.75 27.23 13.33
C LEU A 307 -3.84 27.31 12.10
N LEU A 308 -3.88 26.29 11.22
CA LEU A 308 -2.96 26.19 10.09
C LEU A 308 -3.05 27.37 9.11
N PRO A 309 -4.24 27.78 8.63
CA PRO A 309 -4.37 28.93 7.73
C PRO A 309 -3.82 30.21 8.34
N GLU A 310 -4.17 30.48 9.60
CA GLU A 310 -3.73 31.68 10.32
C GLU A 310 -2.21 31.70 10.50
N ARG A 311 -1.63 30.60 10.97
CA ARG A 311 -0.17 30.48 11.14
C ARG A 311 0.57 30.60 9.81
N ALA A 312 0.08 29.95 8.75
CA ALA A 312 0.74 30.00 7.46
C ALA A 312 0.66 31.38 6.79
N SER A 313 -0.44 32.12 7.00
CA SER A 313 -0.55 33.51 6.55
C SER A 313 0.45 34.44 7.26
N SER A 314 0.85 34.09 8.49
CA SER A 314 1.76 34.85 9.35
C SER A 314 3.24 34.44 9.20
N PHE A 315 3.58 33.61 8.21
CA PHE A 315 4.97 33.22 7.97
C PHE A 315 5.86 34.41 7.65
N ARG A 316 7.01 34.49 8.33
CA ARG A 316 8.08 35.45 8.04
C ARG A 316 8.56 35.28 6.60
N LEU A 317 9.00 36.39 5.98
CA LEU A 317 9.47 36.40 4.60
C LEU A 317 10.64 35.42 4.36
N GLU A 318 11.50 35.24 5.36
CA GLU A 318 12.60 34.27 5.31
C GLU A 318 12.11 32.83 5.12
N ILE A 319 11.05 32.43 5.82
CA ILE A 319 10.46 31.10 5.71
C ILE A 319 9.87 30.94 4.30
N ARG A 320 9.11 31.93 3.83
CA ARG A 320 8.52 31.91 2.47
C ARG A 320 9.58 31.79 1.38
N ASN A 321 10.70 32.49 1.51
CA ASN A 321 11.79 32.41 0.53
C ASN A 321 12.48 31.04 0.55
N LYS A 322 12.68 30.44 1.73
CA LYS A 322 13.20 29.06 1.84
C LYS A 322 12.24 28.06 1.19
N LEU A 323 10.94 28.15 1.47
CA LEU A 323 9.92 27.29 0.86
C LEU A 323 9.93 27.41 -0.67
N LYS A 324 9.91 28.63 -1.21
CA LYS A 324 9.98 28.86 -2.66
C LYS A 324 11.23 28.25 -3.28
N LYS A 325 12.39 28.44 -2.64
CA LYS A 325 13.65 27.86 -3.11
C LYS A 325 13.61 26.34 -3.15
N THR A 326 13.14 25.68 -2.07
CA THR A 326 13.00 24.21 -2.05
C THR A 326 12.12 23.73 -3.20
N ARG A 327 11.00 24.40 -3.45
CA ARG A 327 10.09 24.06 -4.56
C ARG A 327 10.75 24.21 -5.93
N GLU A 328 11.47 25.30 -6.14
CA GLU A 328 12.21 25.52 -7.39
C GLU A 328 13.30 24.47 -7.60
N ASP A 329 14.01 24.08 -6.56
CA ASP A 329 15.09 23.09 -6.64
C ASP A 329 14.54 21.69 -6.96
N VAL A 330 13.45 21.27 -6.31
CA VAL A 330 12.75 20.02 -6.64
C VAL A 330 12.14 20.07 -8.05
N GLY A 331 11.56 21.21 -8.44
CA GLY A 331 11.04 21.43 -9.80
C GLY A 331 12.12 21.31 -10.88
N LYS A 332 13.31 21.87 -10.66
CA LYS A 332 14.46 21.74 -11.57
C LYS A 332 14.95 20.29 -11.67
N GLU A 333 15.00 19.57 -10.56
CA GLU A 333 15.36 18.14 -10.57
C GLU A 333 14.38 17.34 -11.43
N TYR A 334 13.07 17.57 -11.26
CA TYR A 334 12.04 16.89 -12.02
C TYR A 334 12.05 17.27 -13.50
N ALA A 335 12.27 18.54 -13.82
CA ALA A 335 12.42 19.01 -15.20
C ALA A 335 13.65 18.38 -15.89
N LYS A 336 14.74 18.17 -15.15
CA LYS A 336 15.93 17.48 -15.65
C LYS A 336 15.65 16.01 -15.93
N ILE A 337 15.02 15.29 -15.00
CA ILE A 337 14.62 13.89 -15.18
C ILE A 337 13.71 13.75 -16.41
N ALA A 338 12.70 14.63 -16.54
CA ALA A 338 11.80 14.62 -17.69
C ALA A 338 12.51 14.96 -19.02
N ALA A 339 13.55 15.80 -18.99
CA ALA A 339 14.35 16.10 -20.18
C ALA A 339 15.24 14.93 -20.59
N GLU A 340 15.84 14.23 -19.62
CA GLU A 340 16.64 13.02 -19.84
C GLU A 340 15.77 11.89 -20.40
N GLU A 341 14.60 11.64 -19.83
CA GLU A 341 13.64 10.63 -20.32
C GLU A 341 13.22 10.91 -21.77
N ARG A 342 12.85 12.17 -22.09
CA ARG A 342 12.53 12.58 -23.48
C ARG A 342 13.71 12.37 -24.43
N GLN A 343 14.92 12.64 -23.99
CA GLN A 343 16.11 12.46 -24.81
C GLN A 343 16.37 10.97 -25.07
N GLU A 344 16.21 10.11 -24.08
CA GLU A 344 16.32 8.66 -24.22
C GLU A 344 15.24 8.09 -25.16
N GLU A 345 13.99 8.53 -25.03
CA GLU A 345 12.92 8.14 -25.95
C GLU A 345 13.22 8.55 -27.39
N MET A 346 13.74 9.77 -27.59
CA MET A 346 14.12 10.25 -28.91
C MET A 346 15.30 9.46 -29.50
N ILE A 347 16.24 9.00 -28.67
CA ILE A 347 17.35 8.13 -29.10
C ILE A 347 16.81 6.75 -29.47
N LYS A 348 15.93 6.16 -28.64
CA LYS A 348 15.31 4.86 -28.91
C LYS A 348 14.49 4.87 -30.20
N LYS A 349 13.64 5.88 -30.41
CA LYS A 349 12.85 6.04 -31.65
C LYS A 349 13.73 6.22 -32.90
N LYS A 350 14.87 6.90 -32.77
CA LYS A 350 15.83 7.04 -33.87
C LYS A 350 16.55 5.72 -34.17
N ALA A 351 16.92 4.96 -33.15
CA ALA A 351 17.55 3.65 -33.31
C ALA A 351 16.59 2.64 -33.95
N GLU A 352 15.32 2.63 -33.53
CA GLU A 352 14.27 1.78 -34.09
C GLU A 352 14.00 2.11 -35.55
N LYS A 353 13.78 3.39 -35.90
CA LYS A 353 13.62 3.81 -37.29
C LYS A 353 14.82 3.44 -38.16
N LYS A 354 16.04 3.60 -37.63
CA LYS A 354 17.26 3.21 -38.34
C LYS A 354 17.29 1.71 -38.60
N ARG A 355 16.91 0.89 -37.61
CA ARG A 355 16.83 -0.56 -37.74
C ARG A 355 15.75 -0.98 -38.75
N GLU A 356 14.58 -0.35 -38.73
CA GLU A 356 13.53 -0.59 -39.73
C GLU A 356 13.99 -0.20 -41.15
N GLU A 357 14.69 0.92 -41.30
CA GLU A 357 15.28 1.33 -42.58
C GLU A 357 16.33 0.31 -43.06
N GLU A 358 17.22 -0.17 -42.18
CA GLU A 358 18.21 -1.21 -42.49
C GLU A 358 17.54 -2.54 -42.89
N GLU A 359 16.46 -2.95 -42.21
CA GLU A 359 15.68 -4.14 -42.57
C GLU A 359 14.92 -3.97 -43.89
N ARG A 360 14.41 -2.77 -44.19
CA ARG A 360 13.81 -2.45 -45.50
C ARG A 360 14.85 -2.50 -46.61
N VAL A 361 16.04 -1.97 -46.39
CA VAL A 361 17.14 -2.00 -47.37
C VAL A 361 17.60 -3.43 -47.64
N ARG A 362 17.68 -4.26 -46.60
CA ARG A 362 18.03 -5.68 -46.74
C ARG A 362 17.01 -6.49 -47.56
N LYS A 363 15.73 -6.06 -47.61
CA LYS A 363 14.67 -6.70 -48.40
C LYS A 363 14.60 -6.23 -49.87
N MET A 364 15.33 -5.18 -50.27
CA MET A 364 15.34 -4.66 -51.65
C MET A 364 16.30 -5.42 -52.58
N SER A 365 16.12 -5.27 -53.90
CA SER A 365 16.96 -5.87 -54.96
C SER A 365 18.39 -5.29 -54.97
N PRO A 366 19.43 -6.05 -55.40
CA PRO A 366 20.84 -5.59 -55.41
C PRO A 366 21.12 -4.26 -56.14
N ASP A 367 20.39 -3.97 -57.22
CA ASP A 367 20.55 -2.72 -57.98
C ASP A 367 19.88 -1.52 -57.28
N GLU A 368 18.83 -1.76 -56.49
CA GLU A 368 18.16 -0.75 -55.69
C GLU A 368 18.96 -0.41 -54.42
N GLN A 369 19.64 -1.40 -53.83
CA GLN A 369 20.57 -1.21 -52.72
C GLN A 369 21.74 -0.28 -53.10
N ARG A 370 22.37 -0.50 -54.26
CA ARG A 370 23.48 0.36 -54.76
C ARG A 370 23.06 1.82 -54.98
N LYS A 371 21.86 2.05 -55.54
CA LYS A 371 21.30 3.41 -55.71
C LYS A 371 20.97 4.07 -54.37
N TRP A 372 20.50 3.30 -53.40
CA TRP A 372 20.19 3.80 -52.05
C TRP A 372 21.47 4.21 -51.30
N GLU A 373 22.51 3.37 -51.31
CA GLU A 373 23.82 3.65 -50.72
C GLU A 373 24.50 4.87 -51.34
N GLU A 374 24.47 5.04 -52.67
CA GLU A 374 25.03 6.23 -53.32
C GLU A 374 24.28 7.51 -52.93
N ARG A 375 22.95 7.43 -52.80
CA ARG A 375 22.11 8.56 -52.38
C ARG A 375 22.38 8.91 -50.91
N GLU A 376 22.55 7.92 -50.04
CA GLU A 376 22.91 8.14 -48.64
C GLU A 376 24.31 8.74 -48.49
N ARG A 377 25.30 8.22 -49.25
CA ARG A 377 26.68 8.77 -49.28
C ARG A 377 26.70 10.24 -49.70
N LYS A 378 25.96 10.60 -50.75
CA LYS A 378 25.82 12.00 -51.19
C LYS A 378 25.10 12.86 -50.14
N ALA A 379 24.10 12.32 -49.44
CA ALA A 379 23.40 13.03 -48.37
C ALA A 379 24.28 13.23 -47.11
N GLY A 380 25.10 12.23 -46.75
CA GLY A 380 26.07 12.29 -45.66
C GLY A 380 27.15 13.33 -45.88
N LEU A 381 27.73 13.37 -47.09
CA LEU A 381 28.71 14.40 -47.48
C LEU A 381 28.11 15.81 -47.41
N LYS A 382 26.88 16.01 -47.89
CA LYS A 382 26.17 17.31 -47.77
C LYS A 382 25.89 17.70 -46.31
N LYS A 383 25.55 16.75 -45.43
CA LYS A 383 25.35 17.00 -44.00
C LYS A 383 26.67 17.37 -43.29
N GLN A 384 27.76 16.70 -43.63
CA GLN A 384 29.10 17.02 -43.10
C GLN A 384 29.57 18.41 -43.55
N GLN A 385 29.43 18.74 -44.83
CA GLN A 385 29.75 20.08 -45.35
C GLN A 385 28.94 21.17 -44.65
N LYS A 386 27.63 20.98 -44.45
CA LYS A 386 26.79 21.94 -43.70
C LYS A 386 27.17 22.10 -42.23
N LYS A 387 27.71 21.07 -41.58
CA LYS A 387 28.21 21.16 -40.20
C LYS A 387 29.53 21.93 -40.11
N MET A 388 30.42 21.78 -41.10
CA MET A 388 31.68 22.53 -41.15
C MET A 388 31.42 24.03 -41.36
N VAL A 389 30.48 24.38 -42.24
CA VAL A 389 30.11 25.79 -42.52
C VAL A 389 29.40 26.48 -41.35
N ARG A 390 28.76 25.73 -40.44
CA ARG A 390 28.12 26.29 -39.23
C ARG A 390 29.08 26.47 -38.04
N LYS A 391 30.29 25.93 -38.12
CA LYS A 391 31.31 25.95 -37.07
C LYS A 391 32.43 26.96 -37.33
N ALA A 392 32.61 27.37 -38.59
CA ALA A 392 33.39 28.53 -38.99
C ALA A 392 32.49 29.77 -38.94
#